data_AF-A0A497XQH3-F1
#
_entry.id   AF-A0A497XQH3-F1
#
_cell.length_a   1.000
_cell.length_b   1.000
_cell.length_c   1.000
_cell.angle_alpha   90.00
_cell.angle_beta   90.00
_cell.angle_gamma   90.00
#
_symmetry.space_group_name_H-M   'P 1'
#
loop_
_entity.id
_entity.type
_entity.pdbx_description
1 polymer ?
#
loop_
_entity_poly.entity_id
_entity_poly.type
_entity_poly.pdbx_seq_one_letter_code
_entity_poly.pdbx_strand_id
1 'polypeptide(L)'
;MINQCDIICTLSEEVEEMELWVKIGRTNKKFQGSFRSVMESIVKEAKGKKTVELLSFHAGQKERRRLKRELRANGRDLLKTASSVARWFYLRDLRRINRRVKELKRRAKYISKGEVFYCQKTLERVKELENKLGEIKGKLEELKVD
;
A
#
# COMPACT_ATOMS: atom_id res chain seq x y z
N MET A 1 20.10 -22.34 18.49
CA MET A 1 18.86 -23.06 18.15
C MET A 1 17.89 -22.04 17.57
N ILE A 2 17.75 -22.03 16.24
CA ILE A 2 16.81 -21.14 15.55
C ILE A 2 15.44 -21.80 15.68
N ASN A 3 14.50 -21.11 16.32
CA ASN A 3 13.16 -21.64 16.54
C ASN A 3 12.49 -21.95 15.20
N GLN A 4 11.97 -23.17 15.04
CA GLN A 4 11.17 -23.56 13.87
C GLN A 4 9.98 -22.62 13.60
N CYS A 5 9.52 -21.86 14.62
CA CYS A 5 8.48 -20.83 14.46
C CYS A 5 8.93 -19.58 13.69
N ASP A 6 10.22 -19.22 13.73
CA ASP A 6 10.72 -18.04 13.01
C ASP A 6 10.89 -18.31 11.49
N ILE A 7 11.06 -19.58 11.11
CA ILE A 7 11.20 -20.01 9.71
C ILE A 7 9.84 -20.10 9.00
N ILE A 8 8.75 -20.40 9.74
CA ILE A 8 7.40 -20.51 9.18
C ILE A 8 6.80 -19.12 8.84
N CYS A 9 7.22 -18.04 9.52
CA CYS A 9 6.73 -16.69 9.21
C CYS A 9 7.32 -16.08 7.92
N THR A 10 8.39 -16.66 7.37
CA THR A 10 9.01 -16.21 6.11
C THR A 10 8.55 -17.00 4.88
N LEU A 11 7.75 -18.06 5.06
CA LEU A 11 7.35 -18.99 4.00
C LEU A 11 5.87 -18.88 3.64
N SER A 12 5.29 -17.67 3.57
CA SER A 12 3.97 -17.46 2.95
C SER A 12 3.71 -15.98 2.62
N GLU A 13 4.68 -15.25 2.05
CA GLU A 13 4.29 -14.20 1.10
C GLU A 13 3.87 -14.92 -0.18
N GLU A 14 2.75 -15.65 -0.13
CA GLU A 14 1.96 -15.87 -1.33
C GLU A 14 1.55 -14.47 -1.77
N VAL A 15 2.34 -13.91 -2.69
CA VAL A 15 1.94 -12.73 -3.43
C VAL A 15 0.73 -13.21 -4.22
N GLU A 16 -0.48 -13.11 -3.64
CA GLU A 16 -1.72 -13.47 -4.30
C GLU A 16 -1.79 -12.61 -5.57
N GLU A 17 -1.46 -13.24 -6.70
CA GLU A 17 -1.43 -12.57 -7.99
C GLU A 17 -2.86 -12.30 -8.43
N MET A 18 -3.11 -11.04 -8.76
CA MET A 18 -4.35 -10.59 -9.34
C MET A 18 -4.15 -10.38 -10.83
N GLU A 19 -5.09 -10.89 -11.61
CA GLU A 19 -5.26 -10.55 -13.01
C GLU A 19 -6.54 -9.73 -13.20
N LEU A 20 -6.42 -8.63 -13.95
CA LEU A 20 -7.53 -7.75 -14.25
C LEU A 20 -7.55 -7.37 -15.73
N TRP A 21 -8.69 -7.60 -16.37
CA TRP A 21 -8.97 -7.10 -17.69
C TRP A 21 -9.85 -5.85 -17.60
N VAL A 22 -9.33 -4.75 -18.12
CA VAL A 22 -10.01 -3.45 -18.13
C VAL A 22 -10.09 -2.96 -19.56
N LYS A 23 -11.24 -2.44 -19.94
CA LYS A 23 -11.43 -1.71 -21.17
C LYS A 23 -11.29 -0.23 -20.87
N ILE A 24 -10.29 0.40 -21.49
CA ILE A 24 -9.98 1.80 -21.33
C ILE A 24 -10.23 2.47 -22.69
N GLY A 25 -11.35 3.17 -22.82
CA GLY A 25 -11.79 3.70 -24.13
C GLY A 25 -12.10 2.58 -25.12
N ARG A 26 -11.26 2.45 -26.15
CA ARG A 26 -11.38 1.41 -27.21
C ARG A 26 -10.42 0.24 -27.06
N THR A 27 -9.49 0.28 -26.10
CA THR A 27 -8.47 -0.75 -25.94
C THR A 27 -8.72 -1.60 -24.70
N ASN A 28 -8.51 -2.90 -24.84
CA ASN A 28 -8.52 -3.84 -23.72
C ASN A 28 -7.09 -3.99 -23.23
N LYS A 29 -6.90 -3.87 -21.91
CA LYS A 29 -5.61 -4.05 -21.26
C LYS A 29 -5.71 -5.08 -20.15
N LYS A 30 -4.70 -5.94 -20.08
CA LYS A 30 -4.48 -6.86 -18.97
C LYS A 30 -3.50 -6.23 -18.00
N PHE A 31 -3.85 -6.23 -16.71
CA PHE A 31 -2.96 -5.93 -15.61
C PHE A 31 -2.74 -7.20 -14.78
N GLN A 32 -1.50 -7.51 -14.46
CA GLN A 32 -1.12 -8.65 -13.61
C GLN A 32 -0.15 -8.19 -12.53
N GLY A 33 -0.27 -8.78 -11.34
CA GLY A 33 0.65 -8.60 -10.23
C GLY A 33 -0.06 -8.50 -8.89
N SER A 34 0.57 -7.87 -7.90
CA SER A 34 -0.05 -7.68 -6.59
C SER A 34 -1.33 -6.82 -6.69
N PHE A 35 -2.29 -7.08 -5.81
CA PHE A 35 -3.55 -6.31 -5.75
C PHE A 35 -3.30 -4.79 -5.65
N ARG A 36 -2.26 -4.37 -4.93
CA ARG A 36 -1.85 -2.97 -4.82
C ARG A 36 -1.32 -2.42 -6.15
N SER A 37 -0.35 -3.11 -6.76
CA SER A 37 0.29 -2.63 -7.99
C SER A 37 -0.69 -2.56 -9.17
N VAL A 38 -1.60 -3.54 -9.27
CA VAL A 38 -2.66 -3.54 -10.30
C VAL A 38 -3.54 -2.29 -10.17
N MET A 39 -3.99 -1.95 -8.96
CA MET A 39 -4.84 -0.78 -8.73
C MET A 39 -4.10 0.54 -9.00
N GLU A 40 -2.84 0.64 -8.61
CA GLU A 40 -2.01 1.81 -8.93
C GLU A 40 -1.83 2.01 -10.44
N SER A 41 -1.56 0.93 -11.18
CA SER A 41 -1.39 0.97 -12.64
C SER A 41 -2.68 1.42 -13.33
N ILE A 42 -3.84 0.95 -12.89
CA ILE A 42 -5.14 1.40 -13.42
C ILE A 42 -5.29 2.90 -13.24
N VAL A 43 -5.04 3.42 -12.03
CA VAL A 43 -5.17 4.87 -11.75
C VAL A 43 -4.26 5.68 -12.66
N LYS A 44 -3.00 5.27 -12.82
CA LYS A 44 -2.04 5.96 -13.69
C LYS A 44 -2.46 5.96 -15.16
N GLU A 45 -2.93 4.83 -15.67
CA GLU A 45 -3.29 4.70 -17.08
C GLU A 45 -4.67 5.26 -17.45
N ALA A 46 -5.58 5.31 -16.49
CA ALA A 46 -6.94 5.79 -16.68
C ALA A 46 -7.10 7.28 -16.33
N LYS A 47 -6.11 7.92 -15.70
CA LYS A 47 -6.10 9.37 -15.44
C LYS A 47 -6.27 10.13 -16.75
N GLY A 48 -7.36 10.90 -16.86
CA GLY A 48 -7.69 11.68 -18.06
C GLY A 48 -8.51 10.96 -19.14
N LYS A 49 -8.99 9.74 -18.89
CA LYS A 49 -9.83 8.98 -19.86
C LYS A 49 -11.28 8.88 -19.38
N LYS A 50 -12.22 9.03 -20.31
CA LYS A 50 -13.66 9.15 -20.02
C LYS A 50 -14.39 7.83 -19.73
N THR A 51 -13.90 6.69 -20.22
CA THR A 51 -14.56 5.38 -20.03
C THR A 51 -13.58 4.32 -19.57
N VAL A 52 -13.88 3.75 -18.40
CA VAL A 52 -13.11 2.68 -17.78
C VAL A 52 -14.11 1.60 -17.35
N GLU A 53 -14.14 0.50 -18.09
CA GLU A 53 -15.06 -0.61 -17.85
C GLU A 53 -14.28 -1.84 -17.37
N LEU A 54 -14.79 -2.46 -16.31
CA LEU A 54 -14.27 -3.73 -15.81
C LEU A 54 -14.80 -4.87 -16.70
N LEU A 55 -13.91 -5.66 -17.31
CA LEU A 55 -14.30 -6.82 -18.11
C LEU A 55 -14.32 -8.10 -17.28
N SER A 56 -13.14 -8.51 -16.80
CA SER A 56 -12.99 -9.73 -16.01
C SER A 56 -11.89 -9.55 -14.97
N PHE A 57 -12.01 -10.28 -13.85
CA PHE A 57 -11.02 -10.25 -12.79
C PHE A 57 -10.82 -11.63 -12.18
N HIS A 58 -9.57 -11.98 -11.94
CA HIS A 58 -9.15 -13.18 -11.23
C HIS A 58 -8.25 -12.77 -10.07
N ALA A 59 -8.56 -13.19 -8.85
CA ALA A 59 -7.77 -12.86 -7.67
C ALA A 59 -8.04 -13.86 -6.53
N GLY A 60 -7.30 -13.77 -5.43
CA GLY A 60 -7.62 -14.46 -4.17
C GLY A 60 -9.01 -14.11 -3.63
N GLN A 61 -9.57 -14.95 -2.75
CA GLN A 61 -10.93 -14.78 -2.26
C GLN A 61 -11.09 -13.47 -1.45
N LYS A 62 -10.05 -13.07 -0.72
CA LYS A 62 -10.05 -11.88 0.14
C LYS A 62 -10.07 -10.60 -0.70
N GLU A 63 -9.25 -10.55 -1.74
CA GLU A 63 -9.07 -9.47 -2.71
C GLU A 63 -10.37 -9.28 -3.49
N ARG A 64 -10.95 -10.38 -3.99
CA ARG A 64 -12.25 -10.34 -4.68
C ARG A 64 -13.36 -9.77 -3.80
N ARG A 65 -13.45 -10.20 -2.54
CA ARG A 65 -14.46 -9.68 -1.60
C ARG A 65 -14.26 -8.19 -1.35
N ARG A 66 -13.01 -7.74 -1.19
CA ARG A 66 -12.70 -6.34 -0.98
C ARG A 66 -13.02 -5.49 -2.19
N LEU A 67 -12.58 -5.89 -3.37
CA LEU A 67 -12.86 -5.19 -4.62
C LEU A 67 -14.36 -5.04 -4.84
N LYS A 68 -15.15 -6.12 -4.63
CA LYS A 68 -16.62 -6.06 -4.71
C LYS A 68 -17.26 -5.12 -3.68
N ARG A 69 -16.66 -4.92 -2.50
CA ARG A 69 -17.17 -3.96 -1.50
C ARG A 69 -16.90 -2.53 -1.95
N GLU A 70 -15.69 -2.25 -2.40
CA GLU A 70 -15.30 -0.91 -2.87
C GLU A 70 -16.05 -0.52 -4.15
N LEU A 71 -16.21 -1.44 -5.11
CA LEU A 71 -17.03 -1.20 -6.30
C LEU A 71 -18.48 -0.84 -5.94
N ARG A 72 -19.05 -1.47 -4.90
CA ARG A 72 -20.41 -1.12 -4.44
C ARG A 72 -20.44 0.24 -3.77
N ALA A 73 -19.44 0.58 -2.96
CA ALA A 73 -19.35 1.86 -2.28
C ALA A 73 -19.19 3.04 -3.26
N ASN A 74 -18.46 2.83 -4.37
CA ASN A 74 -18.16 3.87 -5.35
C ASN A 74 -19.10 3.86 -6.57
N GLY A 75 -20.31 3.29 -6.44
CA GLY A 75 -21.30 3.32 -7.53
C GLY A 75 -20.88 2.60 -8.81
N ARG A 76 -20.02 1.57 -8.70
CA ARG A 76 -19.43 0.78 -9.80
C ARG A 76 -18.44 1.55 -10.69
N ASP A 77 -17.98 2.72 -10.26
CA ASP A 77 -16.88 3.44 -10.93
C ASP A 77 -15.54 2.76 -10.62
N LEU A 78 -14.89 2.22 -11.66
CA LEU A 78 -13.62 1.49 -11.51
C LEU A 78 -12.46 2.43 -11.17
N LEU A 79 -12.44 3.66 -11.70
CA LEU A 79 -11.33 4.59 -11.48
C LEU A 79 -11.33 5.06 -10.02
N LYS A 80 -12.49 5.48 -9.51
CA LYS A 80 -12.66 5.85 -8.10
C LYS A 80 -12.35 4.68 -7.18
N THR A 81 -12.78 3.47 -7.56
CA THR A 81 -12.48 2.26 -6.81
C THR A 81 -10.99 1.95 -6.76
N ALA A 82 -10.29 2.00 -7.88
CA ALA A 82 -8.85 1.76 -7.94
C ALA A 82 -8.08 2.78 -7.09
N SER A 83 -8.46 4.07 -7.15
CA SER A 83 -7.87 5.12 -6.31
C SER A 83 -8.14 4.88 -4.83
N SER A 84 -9.38 4.60 -4.43
CA SER A 84 -9.76 4.30 -3.04
C SER A 84 -8.95 3.13 -2.48
N VAL A 85 -8.87 2.04 -3.23
CA VAL A 85 -8.14 0.83 -2.84
C VAL A 85 -6.64 1.11 -2.72
N ALA A 86 -6.03 1.76 -3.71
CA ALA A 86 -4.61 2.09 -3.67
C ALA A 86 -4.29 2.97 -2.46
N ARG A 87 -5.10 4.03 -2.23
CA ARG A 87 -4.97 4.91 -1.07
C ARG A 87 -5.11 4.17 0.25
N TRP A 88 -6.01 3.18 0.36
CA TRP A 88 -6.15 2.36 1.56
C TRP A 88 -4.84 1.66 1.95
N PHE A 89 -4.10 1.10 0.97
CA PHE A 89 -2.79 0.47 1.24
C PHE A 89 -1.77 1.49 1.76
N TYR A 90 -1.67 2.65 1.11
CA TYR A 90 -0.76 3.71 1.54
C TYR A 90 -1.10 4.25 2.93
N LEU A 91 -2.38 4.42 3.25
CA LEU A 91 -2.82 4.84 4.58
C LEU A 91 -2.49 3.81 5.66
N ARG A 92 -2.63 2.52 5.35
CA ARG A 92 -2.22 1.43 6.25
C ARG A 92 -0.72 1.48 6.53
N ASP A 93 0.10 1.63 5.49
CA ASP A 93 1.55 1.72 5.61
C ASP A 93 1.98 2.96 6.39
N LEU A 94 1.37 4.11 6.09
CA LEU A 94 1.60 5.37 6.79
C LEU A 94 1.30 5.24 8.29
N ARG A 95 0.20 4.60 8.67
CA ARG A 95 -0.13 4.34 10.09
C ARG A 95 0.89 3.42 10.75
N ARG A 96 1.33 2.36 10.06
CA ARG A 96 2.33 1.40 10.57
C ARG A 96 3.68 2.09 10.80
N ILE A 97 4.15 2.87 9.83
CA ILE A 97 5.42 3.58 9.90
C ILE A 97 5.38 4.65 10.99
N ASN A 98 4.30 5.44 11.09
CA ASN A 98 4.17 6.45 12.14
C ASN A 98 4.24 5.86 13.55
N ARG A 99 3.56 4.72 13.78
CA ARG A 99 3.66 4.00 15.07
C ARG A 99 5.10 3.60 15.35
N ARG A 100 5.79 3.05 14.35
CA ARG A 100 7.18 2.61 14.49
C ARG A 100 8.15 3.77 14.76
N VAL A 101 7.99 4.90 14.07
CA VAL A 101 8.77 6.11 14.32
C VAL A 101 8.58 6.60 15.75
N LYS A 102 7.32 6.64 16.23
CA LYS A 102 7.00 7.05 17.61
C LYS A 102 7.66 6.13 18.64
N GLU A 103 7.62 4.82 18.42
CA GLU A 103 8.29 3.84 19.28
C GLU A 103 9.81 4.03 19.30
N LEU A 104 10.43 4.17 18.13
CA LEU A 104 11.88 4.32 18.01
C LEU A 104 12.37 5.63 18.61
N LYS A 105 11.65 6.74 18.42
CA LYS A 105 11.97 8.02 19.09
C LYS A 105 11.94 7.91 20.61
N ARG A 106 10.99 7.15 21.16
CA ARG A 106 10.93 6.87 22.60
C ARG A 106 12.10 6.02 23.09
N ARG A 107 12.48 4.99 22.32
CA ARG A 107 13.60 4.09 22.64
C ARG A 107 14.97 4.74 22.44
N ALA A 108 15.09 5.71 21.53
CA ALA A 108 16.34 6.38 21.23
C ALA A 108 16.85 7.20 22.42
N LYS A 109 15.93 7.73 23.23
CA LYS A 109 16.22 8.53 24.42
C LYS A 109 16.52 7.60 25.61
N TYR A 110 17.68 7.78 26.23
CA TYR A 110 17.97 7.20 27.54
C TYR A 110 18.61 8.25 28.44
N ILE A 111 18.45 8.07 29.75
CA ILE A 111 18.98 8.98 30.76
C ILE A 111 20.13 8.25 31.46
N SER A 112 21.29 8.88 31.51
CA SER A 112 22.45 8.39 32.25
C SER A 112 23.06 9.55 33.02
N LYS A 113 23.32 9.36 34.32
CA LYS A 113 23.94 10.39 35.19
C LYS A 113 23.24 11.77 35.14
N GLY A 114 21.92 11.80 34.95
CA GLY A 114 21.13 13.04 34.86
C GLY A 114 21.15 13.73 33.48
N GLU A 115 21.96 13.24 32.54
CA GLU A 115 22.03 13.74 31.17
C GLU A 115 21.20 12.87 30.21
N VAL A 116 20.64 13.51 29.17
CA VAL A 116 19.86 12.84 28.13
C VAL A 116 20.77 12.48 26.98
N PHE A 117 20.85 11.19 26.67
CA PHE A 117 21.60 10.67 25.54
C PHE A 117 20.68 10.09 24.47
N TYR A 118 21.18 10.11 23.24
CA TYR A 118 20.48 9.54 22.09
C TYR A 118 21.33 8.49 21.39
N CYS A 119 20.74 7.34 21.13
CA CYS A 119 21.38 6.31 20.31
C CYS A 119 21.38 6.72 18.82
N GLN A 120 22.55 7.05 18.28
CA GLN A 120 22.73 7.48 16.88
C GLN A 120 22.13 6.49 15.87
N LYS A 121 22.40 5.18 16.03
CA LYS A 121 21.83 4.13 15.17
C LYS A 121 20.30 4.14 15.12
N THR A 122 19.66 4.45 16.25
CA THR A 122 18.20 4.51 16.32
C THR A 122 17.67 5.78 15.64
N LEU A 123 18.38 6.90 15.76
CA LEU A 123 18.05 8.14 15.06
C LEU A 123 18.20 8.02 13.55
N GLU A 124 19.25 7.37 13.05
CA GLU A 124 19.42 7.06 11.63
C GLU A 124 18.23 6.24 11.10
N ARG A 125 17.82 5.20 11.83
CA ARG A 125 16.66 4.39 11.44
C ARG A 125 15.35 5.17 11.47
N VAL A 126 15.19 6.12 12.39
CA VAL A 126 14.05 7.05 12.39
C VAL A 126 14.08 7.93 11.14
N LYS A 127 15.23 8.49 10.77
CA LYS A 127 15.39 9.33 9.58
C LYS A 127 15.05 8.57 8.30
N GLU A 128 15.49 7.32 8.18
CA GLU A 128 15.11 6.44 7.05
C GLU A 128 13.60 6.24 6.95
N LEU A 129 12.93 6.01 8.09
CA LEU A 129 11.48 5.82 8.12
C LEU A 129 10.72 7.12 7.82
N GLU A 130 11.25 8.27 8.23
CA GLU A 130 10.69 9.59 7.88
C GLU A 130 10.80 9.88 6.38
N ASN A 131 11.93 9.52 5.75
CA ASN A 131 12.09 9.62 4.29
C ASN A 131 11.05 8.76 3.56
N LYS A 132 10.90 7.49 3.97
CA LYS A 132 9.86 6.58 3.42
C LYS A 132 8.44 7.14 3.60
N LEU A 133 8.19 7.83 4.71
CA LEU A 133 6.91 8.48 4.96
C LEU A 133 6.66 9.63 3.97
N GLY A 134 7.71 10.41 3.68
CA GLY A 134 7.68 11.44 2.63
C GLY A 134 7.31 10.85 1.25
N GLU A 135 7.96 9.77 0.84
CA GLU A 135 7.67 9.07 -0.42
C GLU A 135 6.21 8.58 -0.49
N ILE A 136 5.71 7.99 0.59
CA ILE A 136 4.32 7.50 0.68
C ILE A 136 3.32 8.65 0.57
N LYS A 137 3.60 9.79 1.20
CA LYS A 137 2.75 10.98 1.09
C LYS A 137 2.71 11.50 -0.34
N GLY A 138 3.86 11.59 -1.01
CA GLY A 138 3.92 11.99 -2.43
C GLY A 138 3.07 11.09 -3.33
N LYS A 139 3.19 9.77 -3.17
CA LYS A 139 2.36 8.80 -3.91
C LYS A 139 0.87 8.93 -3.61
N LEU A 140 0.50 9.29 -2.39
CA LEU A 140 -0.90 9.49 -2.00
C LEU A 140 -1.50 10.74 -2.69
N GLU A 141 -0.70 11.79 -2.86
CA GLU A 141 -1.06 12.98 -3.64
C GLU A 141 -1.30 12.63 -5.12
N GLU A 142 -0.40 11.85 -5.73
CA GLU A 142 -0.50 11.44 -7.15
C GLU A 142 -1.77 10.64 -7.47
N LEU A 143 -2.18 9.80 -6.51
CA LEU A 143 -3.34 8.90 -6.61
C LEU A 143 -4.67 9.59 -6.31
N LYS A 144 -4.67 10.86 -5.92
CA LYS A 144 -5.89 11.63 -5.72
C LYS A 144 -6.59 11.79 -7.08
N VAL A 145 -7.79 11.25 -7.16
CA VAL A 145 -8.73 11.43 -8.27
C VAL A 145 -9.87 12.28 -7.72
N ASP A 146 -10.19 13.36 -8.42
CA ASP A 146 -11.29 14.27 -8.08
C ASP A 146 -12.65 13.74 -8.56
#